data_AF-A0A562J3U1-F1
#
_entry.id   AF-A0A562J3U1-F1
#
_cell.length_a   1.000
_cell.length_b   1.000
_cell.length_c   1.000
_cell.angle_alpha   90.00
_cell.angle_beta   90.00
_cell.angle_gamma   90.00
#
_symmetry.space_group_name_H-M   'P 1'
#
loop_
_entity.id
_entity.type
_entity.pdbx_description
1 polymer ?
#
loop_
_entity_poly.entity_id
_entity_poly.type
_entity_poly.pdbx_seq_one_letter_code
_entity_poly.pdbx_strand_id
1 'polypeptide(L)'
;MSVIQSANIIIIGWNERSKKLIEILPAISPVKIIIIDHSIRDLPTFAEKVVHIRGNSMHDGVLQEAGIKQAGLVFITADMHSTEHNSDSRSIISLLAIKSLNPSAITMVEILSEANINNAKRAGADEVIYTSKIFANSVIRSFSQNSLENQR
;
A
#
# COMPACT_ATOMS: atom_id res chain seq x y z
N MET A 1 14.24 1.82 -16.20
CA MET A 1 14.74 0.60 -15.53
C MET A 1 13.54 -0.14 -14.98
N SER A 2 13.15 -1.28 -15.58
CA SER A 2 11.96 -2.06 -15.18
C SER A 2 12.34 -2.96 -14.00
N VAL A 3 12.21 -2.46 -12.77
CA VAL A 3 12.55 -3.17 -11.52
C VAL A 3 11.54 -4.29 -11.18
N ILE A 4 10.40 -4.33 -11.86
CA ILE A 4 9.23 -5.09 -11.41
C ILE A 4 9.16 -6.50 -12.02
N GLN A 5 9.95 -6.81 -13.05
CA GLN A 5 9.69 -7.94 -13.94
C GLN A 5 9.91 -9.35 -13.37
N SER A 6 10.30 -9.49 -12.09
CA SER A 6 10.47 -10.81 -11.45
C SER A 6 10.25 -10.80 -9.92
N ALA A 7 9.80 -9.68 -9.35
CA ALA A 7 9.72 -9.53 -7.90
C ALA A 7 8.28 -9.65 -7.39
N ASN A 8 8.12 -10.30 -6.23
CA ASN A 8 6.84 -10.38 -5.55
C ASN A 8 6.41 -8.97 -5.10
N ILE A 9 5.13 -8.65 -5.30
CA ILE A 9 4.51 -7.47 -4.71
C ILE A 9 3.71 -7.92 -3.50
N ILE A 10 4.00 -7.34 -2.35
CA ILE A 10 3.22 -7.54 -1.13
C ILE A 10 2.31 -6.33 -0.93
N ILE A 11 1.03 -6.57 -0.68
CA ILE A 11 0.04 -5.55 -0.34
C ILE A 11 -0.47 -5.86 1.08
N ILE A 12 -0.51 -4.85 1.93
CA ILE A 12 -0.92 -4.96 3.33
C ILE A 12 -2.20 -4.17 3.54
N GLY A 13 -3.19 -4.85 4.10
CA GLY A 13 -4.54 -4.32 4.31
C GLY A 13 -5.48 -4.65 3.15
N TRP A 14 -6.72 -4.97 3.49
CA TRP A 14 -7.81 -5.21 2.54
C TRP A 14 -8.82 -4.07 2.54
N ASN A 15 -8.74 -3.19 1.55
CA ASN A 15 -9.66 -2.07 1.37
C ASN A 15 -9.80 -1.71 -0.13
N GLU A 16 -10.55 -0.66 -0.45
CA GLU A 16 -10.76 -0.25 -1.85
C GLU A 16 -9.47 0.08 -2.61
N ARG A 17 -8.43 0.58 -1.93
CA ARG A 17 -7.14 0.89 -2.56
C ARG A 17 -6.40 -0.39 -2.92
N SER A 18 -6.31 -1.35 -1.99
CA SER A 18 -5.65 -2.63 -2.26
C SER A 18 -6.36 -3.41 -3.36
N LYS A 19 -7.69 -3.40 -3.38
CA LYS A 19 -8.50 -4.01 -4.45
C LYS A 19 -8.18 -3.38 -5.80
N LYS A 20 -8.10 -2.04 -5.87
CA LYS A 20 -7.80 -1.35 -7.12
C LYS A 20 -6.37 -1.58 -7.61
N LEU A 21 -5.41 -1.67 -6.69
CA LEU A 21 -4.04 -2.08 -7.01
C LEU A 21 -4.00 -3.50 -7.60
N ILE A 22 -4.71 -4.45 -6.98
CA ILE A 22 -4.81 -5.84 -7.46
C ILE A 22 -5.41 -5.91 -8.87
N GLU A 23 -6.39 -5.06 -9.18
CA GLU A 23 -7.03 -5.01 -10.50
C GLU A 23 -6.07 -4.46 -11.58
N ILE A 24 -5.30 -3.42 -11.26
CA ILE A 24 -4.49 -2.67 -12.24
C ILE A 24 -3.10 -3.29 -12.45
N LEU A 25 -2.44 -3.75 -11.38
CA LEU A 25 -1.04 -4.19 -11.43
C LEU A 25 -0.78 -5.32 -12.46
N PRO A 26 -1.62 -6.35 -12.60
CA PRO A 26 -1.41 -7.43 -13.57
C PRO A 26 -1.40 -6.97 -15.03
N ALA A 27 -2.07 -5.85 -15.35
CA ALA A 27 -2.07 -5.28 -16.70
C ALA A 27 -0.76 -4.54 -17.02
N ILE A 28 -0.03 -4.10 -15.99
CA ILE A 28 1.22 -3.34 -16.13
C ILE A 28 2.42 -4.30 -16.18
N SER A 29 2.40 -5.39 -15.41
CA SER A 29 3.52 -6.33 -15.33
C SER A 29 3.06 -7.71 -14.86
N PRO A 30 3.64 -8.82 -15.38
CA PRO A 30 3.37 -10.16 -14.86
C PRO A 30 4.03 -10.32 -13.48
N VAL A 31 3.31 -9.92 -12.43
CA VAL A 31 3.77 -9.93 -11.04
C VAL A 31 2.97 -10.91 -10.20
N LYS A 32 3.65 -11.59 -9.28
CA LYS A 32 2.98 -12.33 -8.21
C LYS A 32 2.56 -11.35 -7.13
N ILE A 33 1.26 -11.27 -6.85
CA ILE A 33 0.71 -10.42 -5.81
C ILE A 33 0.38 -11.28 -4.59
N ILE A 34 0.88 -10.84 -3.44
CA ILE A 34 0.55 -11.41 -2.13
C ILE A 34 -0.18 -10.34 -1.34
N ILE A 35 -1.32 -10.68 -0.76
CA ILE A 35 -2.04 -9.81 0.16
C ILE A 35 -1.96 -10.35 1.59
N ILE A 36 -1.62 -9.49 2.54
CA ILE A 36 -1.63 -9.79 3.97
C ILE A 36 -2.79 -9.04 4.61
N ASP A 37 -3.76 -9.78 5.13
CA ASP A 37 -4.87 -9.21 5.89
C ASP A 37 -5.52 -10.26 6.81
N HIS A 38 -5.99 -9.83 7.98
CA HIS A 38 -6.57 -10.71 8.99
C HIS A 38 -8.08 -10.98 8.79
N SER A 39 -8.78 -10.10 8.07
CA SER A 39 -10.23 -10.05 7.93
C SER A 39 -10.76 -10.81 6.71
N ILE A 40 -9.94 -10.98 5.67
CA ILE A 40 -10.32 -11.72 4.46
C ILE A 40 -10.66 -13.18 4.82
N ARG A 41 -11.85 -13.63 4.41
CA ARG A 41 -12.28 -15.03 4.48
C ARG A 41 -12.10 -15.70 3.13
N ASP A 42 -12.66 -15.08 2.09
CA ASP A 42 -12.60 -15.54 0.71
C ASP A 42 -12.19 -14.38 -0.19
N LEU A 43 -11.31 -14.65 -1.15
CA LEU A 43 -10.95 -13.68 -2.17
C LEU A 43 -12.03 -13.62 -3.27
N PRO A 44 -12.39 -12.42 -3.76
CA PRO A 44 -13.30 -12.26 -4.89
C PRO A 44 -12.66 -12.78 -6.18
N THR A 45 -13.49 -13.13 -7.18
CA THR A 45 -13.03 -13.72 -8.46
C THR A 45 -11.98 -12.88 -9.20
N PHE A 46 -12.05 -11.55 -9.12
CA PHE A 46 -11.04 -10.68 -9.75
C PHE A 46 -9.63 -10.86 -9.16
N ALA A 47 -9.53 -11.44 -7.95
CA ALA A 47 -8.30 -11.68 -7.22
C ALA A 47 -7.88 -13.17 -7.22
N GLU A 48 -8.40 -14.00 -8.14
CA GLU A 48 -8.15 -15.45 -8.18
C GLU A 48 -6.65 -15.82 -8.25
N LYS A 49 -5.82 -14.95 -8.85
CA LYS A 49 -4.36 -15.15 -8.97
C LYS A 49 -3.56 -14.54 -7.81
N VAL A 50 -4.22 -13.97 -6.81
CA VAL A 50 -3.59 -13.36 -5.63
C VAL A 50 -3.41 -14.42 -4.54
N VAL A 51 -2.23 -14.46 -3.94
CA VAL A 51 -1.99 -15.29 -2.76
C VAL A 51 -2.40 -14.49 -1.53
N HIS A 52 -3.33 -15.01 -0.73
CA HIS A 52 -3.71 -14.40 0.55
C HIS A 52 -2.97 -15.09 1.70
N ILE A 53 -2.33 -14.28 2.53
CA ILE A 53 -1.77 -14.67 3.82
C ILE A 53 -2.63 -14.05 4.92
N ARG A 54 -3.29 -14.90 5.71
CA ARG A 54 -4.13 -14.43 6.81
C ARG A 54 -3.30 -14.13 8.04
N GLY A 55 -3.09 -12.85 8.33
CA GLY A 55 -2.27 -12.48 9.48
C GLY A 55 -2.11 -11.00 9.71
N ASN A 56 -1.28 -10.68 10.70
CA ASN A 56 -0.90 -9.33 11.07
C ASN A 56 0.53 -9.05 10.56
N SER A 57 0.66 -8.07 9.68
CA SER A 57 1.94 -7.67 9.06
C SER A 57 2.96 -7.07 10.03
N MET A 58 2.59 -6.82 11.29
CA MET A 58 3.52 -6.42 12.35
C MET A 58 4.30 -7.61 12.94
N HIS A 59 3.98 -8.85 12.53
CA HIS A 59 4.65 -10.05 13.01
C HIS A 59 5.57 -10.65 11.93
N ASP A 60 6.83 -10.91 12.31
CA ASP A 60 7.85 -11.44 11.41
C ASP A 60 7.43 -12.74 10.72
N GLY A 61 6.78 -13.67 11.43
CA GLY A 61 6.35 -14.94 10.87
C GLY A 61 5.39 -14.77 9.68
N VAL A 62 4.47 -13.81 9.77
CA VAL A 62 3.50 -13.50 8.70
C VAL A 62 4.20 -12.88 7.49
N LEU A 63 5.16 -11.97 7.73
CA LEU A 63 5.95 -11.36 6.66
C LEU A 63 6.87 -12.38 5.98
N GLN A 64 7.45 -13.31 6.74
CA GLN A 64 8.27 -14.40 6.22
C GLN A 64 7.45 -15.37 5.36
N GLU A 65 6.25 -15.73 5.81
CA GLU A 65 5.29 -16.54 5.04
C GLU A 65 4.92 -15.85 3.71
N ALA A 66 4.75 -14.52 3.73
CA ALA A 66 4.50 -13.72 2.54
C ALA A 66 5.73 -13.56 1.61
N GLY A 67 6.90 -14.08 1.99
CA GLY A 67 8.12 -13.99 1.18
C GLY A 67 8.76 -12.61 1.17
N ILE A 68 8.69 -11.86 2.29
CA ILE A 68 9.20 -10.48 2.38
C ILE A 68 10.66 -10.32 1.95
N LYS A 69 11.51 -11.32 2.16
CA LYS A 69 12.94 -11.30 1.80
C LYS A 69 13.16 -11.23 0.28
N GLN A 70 12.20 -11.66 -0.53
CA GLN A 70 12.26 -11.62 -1.99
C GLN A 70 11.33 -10.55 -2.60
N ALA A 71 10.57 -9.84 -1.76
CA ALA A 71 9.68 -8.79 -2.23
C ALA A 71 10.50 -7.61 -2.75
N GLY A 72 10.23 -7.21 -3.99
CA GLY A 72 10.82 -6.00 -4.58
C GLY A 72 10.03 -4.75 -4.21
N LEU A 73 8.73 -4.93 -3.92
CA LEU A 73 7.82 -3.83 -3.63
C LEU A 73 6.79 -4.23 -2.57
N VAL A 74 6.56 -3.34 -1.62
CA VAL A 74 5.53 -3.49 -0.59
C VAL A 74 4.65 -2.25 -0.51
N PHE A 75 3.35 -2.45 -0.63
CA PHE A 75 2.33 -1.42 -0.41
C PHE A 75 1.67 -1.63 0.94
N ILE A 76 1.64 -0.60 1.77
CA ILE A 76 0.96 -0.60 3.06
C ILE A 76 -0.21 0.39 2.97
N THR A 77 -1.44 -0.11 3.06
CA THR A 77 -2.64 0.73 3.05
C THR A 77 -3.15 0.97 4.47
N ALA A 78 -3.71 2.14 4.72
CA ALA A 78 -4.22 2.46 6.03
C ALA A 78 -5.53 1.72 6.33
N ASP A 79 -5.71 1.29 7.58
CA ASP A 79 -6.96 0.70 8.03
C ASP A 79 -8.05 1.77 8.14
N MET A 80 -9.13 1.64 7.37
CA MET A 80 -10.22 2.62 7.36
C MET A 80 -11.25 2.38 8.49
N HIS A 81 -11.12 1.30 9.25
CA HIS A 81 -12.04 0.95 10.33
C HIS A 81 -11.55 1.39 11.71
N SER A 82 -10.52 2.23 11.76
CA SER A 82 -9.87 2.74 12.96
C SER A 82 -9.63 4.25 12.86
N THR A 83 -9.26 4.89 13.97
CA THR A 83 -8.86 6.30 13.97
C THR A 83 -7.59 6.51 13.13
N GLU A 84 -7.44 7.68 12.49
CA GLU A 84 -6.27 8.01 11.67
C GLU A 84 -4.96 7.78 12.42
N HIS A 85 -4.88 8.21 13.68
CA HIS A 85 -3.73 7.99 14.54
C HIS A 85 -3.35 6.50 14.67
N ASN A 86 -4.34 5.66 14.96
CA ASN A 86 -4.11 4.23 15.14
C ASN A 86 -3.78 3.54 13.82
N SER A 87 -4.44 3.95 12.73
CA SER A 87 -4.18 3.43 11.39
C SER A 87 -2.76 3.77 10.93
N ASP A 88 -2.33 5.02 11.11
CA ASP A 88 -0.95 5.45 10.81
C ASP A 88 0.07 4.71 11.67
N SER A 89 -0.20 4.57 12.97
CA SER A 89 0.68 3.85 13.89
C SER A 89 0.89 2.40 13.43
N ARG A 90 -0.18 1.70 13.05
CA ARG A 90 -0.10 0.32 12.54
C ARG A 90 0.66 0.26 11.22
N SER A 91 0.39 1.17 10.28
CA SER A 91 1.15 1.27 9.03
C SER A 91 2.65 1.44 9.27
N ILE A 92 3.03 2.30 10.23
CA ILE A 92 4.42 2.56 10.59
C ILE A 92 5.07 1.35 11.27
N ILE A 93 4.36 0.65 12.17
CA ILE A 93 4.91 -0.56 12.82
C ILE A 93 5.12 -1.67 11.77
N SER A 94 4.17 -1.88 10.85
CA SER A 94 4.35 -2.82 9.75
C SER A 94 5.55 -2.44 8.87
N LEU A 95 5.71 -1.15 8.56
CA LEU A 95 6.87 -0.63 7.81
C LEU A 95 8.20 -0.93 8.50
N LEU A 96 8.29 -0.74 9.82
CA LEU A 96 9.48 -1.07 10.59
C LEU A 96 9.81 -2.57 10.51
N ALA A 97 8.81 -3.44 10.67
CA ALA A 97 8.99 -4.88 10.57
C ALA A 97 9.47 -5.29 9.16
N ILE A 98 8.89 -4.71 8.11
CA ILE A 98 9.31 -4.91 6.72
C ILE A 98 10.77 -4.49 6.52
N LYS A 99 11.15 -3.27 6.92
CA LYS A 99 12.51 -2.76 6.71
C LYS A 99 13.55 -3.48 7.55
N SER A 100 13.16 -4.02 8.71
CA SER A 100 14.02 -4.92 9.50
C SER A 100 14.34 -6.21 8.75
N LEU A 101 13.35 -6.82 8.09
CA LEU A 101 13.51 -8.11 7.41
C LEU A 101 14.05 -8.00 5.98
N ASN A 102 13.74 -6.90 5.29
CA ASN A 102 14.22 -6.61 3.95
C ASN A 102 14.42 -5.09 3.79
N PRO A 103 15.60 -4.57 4.17
CA PRO A 103 15.92 -3.14 4.02
C PRO A 103 15.86 -2.65 2.57
N SER A 104 16.06 -3.55 1.59
CA SER A 104 16.12 -3.25 0.16
C SER A 104 14.76 -3.25 -0.54
N ALA A 105 13.69 -3.74 0.10
CA ALA A 105 12.35 -3.67 -0.48
C ALA A 105 11.93 -2.21 -0.65
N ILE A 106 11.44 -1.84 -1.84
CA ILE A 106 10.81 -0.54 -2.04
C ILE A 106 9.48 -0.55 -1.27
N THR A 107 9.24 0.47 -0.46
CA THR A 107 8.07 0.57 0.40
C THR A 107 7.28 1.84 0.10
N MET A 108 6.00 1.65 -0.19
CA MET A 108 5.03 2.74 -0.28
C MET A 108 4.01 2.58 0.84
N VAL A 109 3.88 3.60 1.68
CA VAL A 109 2.98 3.57 2.83
C VAL A 109 1.96 4.70 2.75
N GLU A 110 0.68 4.34 2.91
CA GLU A 110 -0.38 5.31 3.10
C GLU A 110 -0.35 5.85 4.53
N ILE A 111 -0.40 7.18 4.65
CA ILE A 111 -0.51 7.92 5.90
C ILE A 111 -1.68 8.89 5.79
N LEU A 112 -2.51 8.93 6.82
CA LEU A 112 -3.74 9.72 6.89
C LEU A 112 -3.53 11.07 7.58
N SER A 113 -2.58 11.16 8.51
CA SER A 113 -2.30 12.40 9.25
C SER A 113 -0.94 13.01 8.89
N GLU A 114 -0.91 14.34 8.73
CA GLU A 114 0.33 15.08 8.44
C GLU A 114 1.40 14.88 9.52
N ALA A 115 0.98 14.75 10.78
CA ALA A 115 1.85 14.52 11.93
C ALA A 115 2.70 13.25 11.79
N ASN A 116 2.20 12.22 11.09
CA ASN A 116 2.88 10.95 10.95
C ASN A 116 3.72 10.80 9.67
N ILE A 117 3.68 11.77 8.76
CA ILE A 117 4.49 11.73 7.51
C ILE A 117 5.97 11.59 7.82
N ASN A 118 6.48 12.40 8.76
CA ASN A 118 7.89 12.35 9.13
C ASN A 118 8.25 11.09 9.92
N ASN A 119 7.30 10.52 10.67
CA ASN A 119 7.48 9.25 11.36
C ASN A 119 7.62 8.10 10.35
N ALA A 120 6.76 8.05 9.33
CA ALA A 120 6.84 7.06 8.26
C ALA A 120 8.16 7.13 7.50
N LYS A 121 8.63 8.33 7.15
CA LYS A 121 9.95 8.52 6.53
C LYS A 121 11.10 8.03 7.42
N ARG A 122 11.07 8.35 8.72
CA ARG A 122 12.08 7.87 9.69
C ARG A 122 12.06 6.35 9.84
N ALA A 123 10.89 5.72 9.74
CA ALA A 123 10.73 4.26 9.74
C ALA A 123 11.23 3.58 8.46
N GLY A 124 11.62 4.37 7.44
CA GLY A 124 12.26 3.88 6.22
C GLY A 124 11.39 3.92 4.98
N ALA A 125 10.22 4.57 5.00
CA ALA A 125 9.36 4.67 3.81
C ALA A 125 10.12 5.27 2.62
N ASP A 126 10.11 4.58 1.48
CA ASP A 126 10.65 5.13 0.22
C ASP A 126 9.66 6.13 -0.38
N GLU A 127 8.36 5.85 -0.27
CA GLU A 127 7.29 6.79 -0.60
C GLU A 127 6.23 6.84 0.51
N VAL A 128 5.77 8.06 0.83
CA VAL A 128 4.62 8.29 1.70
C VAL A 128 3.46 8.83 0.87
N ILE A 129 2.39 8.05 0.78
CA ILE A 129 1.15 8.42 0.12
C ILE A 129 0.28 9.15 1.15
N TYR A 130 0.34 10.48 1.14
CA TYR A 130 -0.56 11.31 1.96
C TYR A 130 -1.88 11.53 1.23
N THR A 131 -2.84 10.63 1.47
CA THR A 131 -4.10 10.55 0.72
C THR A 131 -4.89 11.86 0.72
N SER A 132 -5.00 12.53 1.86
CA SER A 132 -5.74 13.80 1.97
C SER A 132 -5.19 14.89 1.04
N LYS A 133 -3.86 14.95 0.89
CA LYS A 133 -3.20 15.89 -0.04
C LYS A 133 -3.44 15.52 -1.49
N ILE A 134 -3.38 14.24 -1.83
CA ILE A 134 -3.65 13.77 -3.21
C ILE A 134 -5.09 14.09 -3.60
N PHE A 135 -6.04 13.83 -2.71
CA PHE A 135 -7.45 14.16 -2.91
C PHE A 135 -7.66 15.66 -3.13
N ALA A 136 -7.13 16.51 -2.24
CA ALA A 136 -7.24 17.96 -2.35
C ALA A 136 -6.67 18.48 -3.68
N ASN A 137 -5.49 17.99 -4.08
CA ASN A 137 -4.86 18.35 -5.35
C ASN A 137 -5.71 17.93 -6.56
N SER A 138 -6.34 16.75 -6.50
CA SER A 138 -7.24 16.27 -7.55
C SER A 138 -8.46 17.19 -7.72
N VAL A 139 -9.10 17.57 -6.60
CA VAL A 139 -10.25 18.48 -6.61
C VAL A 139 -9.90 19.84 -7.20
N ILE A 140 -8.78 20.44 -6.76
CA ILE A 140 -8.30 21.73 -7.26
C ILE A 140 -8.06 21.65 -8.78
N ARG A 141 -7.39 20.59 -9.25
CA ARG A 141 -7.10 20.39 -10.68
C ARG A 141 -8.38 20.31 -11.50
N SER A 142 -9.36 19.52 -11.08
CA SER A 142 -10.64 19.39 -11.77
C SER A 142 -11.41 20.72 -11.82
N PHE A 143 -11.40 21.48 -10.73
CA PHE A 143 -12.04 22.80 -10.69
C PHE A 143 -11.37 23.80 -11.64
N SER A 144 -10.04 23.83 -11.67
CA SER A 144 -9.29 24.72 -12.56
C SER A 144 -9.51 24.38 -14.04
N GLN A 145 -9.63 23.10 -14.39
CA GLN A 145 -9.91 22.67 -15.78
C GLN A 145 -11.33 23.07 -16.23
N ASN A 146 -12.34 22.82 -15.40
CA ASN A 146 -13.72 23.20 -15.70
C ASN A 146 -13.90 24.73 -15.80
N SER A 147 -13.15 25.50 -15.00
CA SER A 147 -13.20 26.97 -15.05
C SER A 147 -12.62 27.54 -16.35
N LEU A 148 -11.67 26.84 -16.99
CA LEU A 148 -11.08 27.23 -18.27
C LEU A 148 -11.98 26.83 -19.46
N GLU A 149 -12.73 25.73 -19.34
CA GLU A 149 -13.68 25.29 -20.36
C GLU A 149 -14.95 26.16 -20.40
N ASN A 150 -15.44 26.63 -19.25
CA ASN A 150 -16.62 27.52 -19.16
C ASN A 150 -16.35 28.98 -19.58
N GLN A 151 -15.11 29.33 -19.96
CA GLN A 151 -14.73 30.65 -20.48
C GLN A 151 -14.47 30.65 -22.00
N ARG A 152 -14.77 29.55 -22.69
CA ARG A 152 -14.73 29.44 -24.16
C ARG A 152 -16.13 29.26 -24.73
#